data_AF-A0A941BK92-F1
#
_entry.id   AF-A0A941BK92-F1
#
_cell.length_a   1.000
_cell.length_b   1.000
_cell.length_c   1.000
_cell.angle_alpha   90.00
_cell.angle_beta   90.00
_cell.angle_gamma   90.00
#
_symmetry.space_group_name_H-M   'P 1'
#
loop_
_entity.id
_entity.type
_entity.pdbx_description
1 polymer ?
#
loop_
_entity_poly.entity_id
_entity_poly.type
_entity_poly.pdbx_seq_one_letter_code
_entity_poly.pdbx_strand_id
1 'polypeptide(L)'
;MHTPFHRCRPTALIATLALAGAAHANVSVVNQAIAESEVIAAQQAWCQALTGISAANDSGGQPAAKALAEKVIDTAYGYQMGAVLFKPTLTTAPQTFRTTRAGALAYFVGGDPAFPKDSGFALKGWTRCEVANAGIFIAGDSATTMGKVHLTNKKGQVTTVDKTWKFVKDDTGRLRIVVHHSSLEYAGT
;
A
#
# COMPACT_ATOMS: atom_id res chain seq x y z
N MET A 1 82.56 52.04 35.54
CA MET A 1 81.79 50.79 35.80
C MET A 1 80.32 51.05 35.56
N HIS A 2 79.81 50.80 34.35
CA HIS A 2 78.38 50.71 34.06
C HIS A 2 78.17 49.74 32.89
N THR A 3 77.53 48.62 33.19
CA THR A 3 77.08 47.55 32.30
C THR A 3 75.68 47.85 31.77
N PRO A 4 75.36 47.59 30.48
CA PRO A 4 73.99 47.41 30.05
C PRO A 4 73.66 45.91 29.94
N PHE A 5 72.61 45.53 30.66
CA PHE A 5 71.99 44.21 30.68
C PHE A 5 71.28 43.91 29.36
N HIS A 6 71.62 42.80 28.69
CA HIS A 6 70.79 42.21 27.65
C HIS A 6 69.64 41.41 28.29
N ARG A 7 68.40 41.87 28.08
CA ARG A 7 67.17 41.16 28.50
C ARG A 7 66.86 40.04 27.52
N CYS A 8 66.95 38.79 27.99
CA CYS A 8 66.41 37.62 27.31
C CYS A 8 64.88 37.58 27.53
N ARG A 9 64.08 37.61 26.45
CA ARG A 9 62.61 37.49 26.53
C ARG A 9 62.22 36.01 26.52
N PRO A 10 61.44 35.51 27.49
CA PRO A 10 60.95 34.14 27.47
C PRO A 10 59.81 33.98 26.46
N THR A 11 59.91 32.97 25.59
CA THR A 11 58.84 32.55 24.68
C THR A 11 57.77 31.82 25.50
N ALA A 12 56.60 32.43 25.66
CA ALA A 12 55.46 31.78 26.32
C ALA A 12 54.81 30.77 25.37
N LEU A 13 54.87 29.48 25.71
CA LEU A 13 54.05 28.44 25.07
C LEU A 13 52.60 28.58 25.57
N ILE A 14 51.68 28.96 24.69
CA ILE A 14 50.25 28.92 24.97
C ILE A 14 49.77 27.50 24.67
N ALA A 15 49.50 26.71 25.71
CA ALA A 15 48.84 25.43 25.57
C ALA A 15 47.34 25.65 25.36
N THR A 16 46.86 25.51 24.12
CA THR A 16 45.43 25.49 23.80
C THR A 16 44.81 24.17 24.27
N LEU A 17 44.10 24.20 25.39
CA LEU A 17 43.26 23.11 25.85
C LEU A 17 42.00 23.06 24.96
N ALA A 18 42.01 22.20 23.95
CA ALA A 18 40.82 21.96 23.13
C ALA A 18 39.80 21.17 23.97
N LEU A 19 38.72 21.84 24.43
CA LEU A 19 37.55 21.13 24.91
C LEU A 19 36.89 20.43 23.73
N ALA A 20 37.14 19.13 23.59
CA ALA A 20 36.37 18.28 22.69
C ALA A 20 34.93 18.18 23.22
N GLY A 21 34.04 19.02 22.71
CA GLY A 21 32.61 18.84 22.90
C GLY A 21 32.19 17.52 22.27
N ALA A 22 31.64 16.60 23.07
CA ALA A 22 31.12 15.34 22.56
C ALA A 22 29.94 15.64 21.60
N ALA A 23 30.14 15.39 20.30
CA ALA A 23 29.09 15.41 19.32
C ALA A 23 28.15 14.23 19.58
N HIS A 24 26.99 14.49 20.17
CA HIS A 24 25.96 13.47 20.35
C HIS A 24 25.15 13.39 19.07
N ALA A 25 25.15 12.22 18.42
CA ALA A 25 24.21 11.95 17.33
C ALA A 25 22.78 11.96 17.91
N ASN A 26 21.84 12.61 17.22
CA ASN A 26 20.44 12.53 17.58
C ASN A 26 19.98 11.07 17.48
N VAL A 27 19.29 10.57 18.50
CA VAL A 27 18.68 9.24 18.46
C VAL A 27 17.58 9.27 17.40
N SER A 28 17.81 8.57 16.28
CA SER A 28 16.79 8.36 15.26
C SER A 28 15.84 7.25 15.69
N VAL A 29 14.58 7.61 16.01
CA VAL A 29 13.53 6.62 16.25
C VAL A 29 12.80 6.34 14.94
N VAL A 30 12.95 5.13 14.41
CA VAL A 30 12.19 4.66 13.24
C VAL A 30 10.89 4.03 13.75
N ASN A 31 9.76 4.73 13.55
CA ASN A 31 8.45 4.21 13.90
C ASN A 31 7.71 3.73 12.63
N GLN A 32 7.53 2.41 12.52
CA GLN A 32 6.78 1.77 11.42
C GLN A 32 5.33 1.45 11.79
N ALA A 33 4.84 1.95 12.94
CA ALA A 33 3.45 1.73 13.34
C ALA A 33 2.50 2.25 12.26
N ILE A 34 1.47 1.45 11.96
CA ILE A 34 0.39 1.85 11.07
C ILE A 34 -0.65 2.63 11.87
N ALA A 35 -1.09 3.78 11.37
CA ALA A 35 -2.24 4.49 11.91
C ALA A 35 -3.55 4.04 11.25
N GLU A 36 -4.66 4.09 12.00
CA GLU A 36 -6.00 3.78 11.47
C GLU A 36 -6.35 4.64 10.24
N SER A 37 -5.97 5.93 10.26
CA SER A 37 -6.18 6.84 9.13
C SER A 37 -5.46 6.40 7.86
N GLU A 38 -4.27 5.78 7.96
CA GLU A 38 -3.55 5.22 6.80
C GLU A 38 -4.33 4.04 6.20
N VAL A 39 -4.90 3.19 7.06
CA VAL A 39 -5.72 2.05 6.64
C VAL A 39 -6.99 2.50 5.93
N ILE A 40 -7.72 3.45 6.51
CA ILE A 40 -8.94 4.02 5.92
C ILE A 40 -8.62 4.69 4.58
N ALA A 41 -7.54 5.48 4.52
CA ALA A 41 -7.11 6.12 3.29
C ALA A 41 -6.75 5.10 2.19
N ALA A 42 -6.08 4.00 2.54
CA ALA A 42 -5.76 2.93 1.59
C ALA A 42 -7.02 2.22 1.07
N GLN A 43 -8.02 1.97 1.93
CA GLN A 43 -9.31 1.41 1.54
C GLN A 43 -10.10 2.34 0.60
N GLN A 44 -10.12 3.64 0.90
CA GLN A 44 -10.74 4.66 0.05
C GLN A 44 -10.04 4.77 -1.30
N ALA A 45 -8.70 4.81 -1.31
CA ALA A 45 -7.90 4.82 -2.52
C ALA A 45 -8.15 3.56 -3.39
N TRP A 46 -8.30 2.39 -2.76
CA TRP A 46 -8.68 1.16 -3.48
C TRP A 46 -10.05 1.29 -4.14
N CYS A 47 -11.05 1.84 -3.44
CA CYS A 47 -12.38 2.08 -3.99
C CYS A 47 -12.38 3.07 -5.15
N GLN A 48 -11.65 4.19 -5.00
CA GLN A 48 -11.48 5.20 -6.05
C GLN A 48 -10.79 4.61 -7.28
N ALA A 49 -9.75 3.80 -7.07
CA ALA A 49 -9.05 3.11 -8.15
C ALA A 49 -9.98 2.14 -8.90
N LEU A 50 -10.82 1.38 -8.19
CA LEU A 50 -11.77 0.46 -8.81
C LEU A 50 -12.76 1.20 -9.73
N THR A 51 -13.37 2.28 -9.23
CA THR A 51 -14.28 3.11 -10.05
C THR A 51 -13.54 3.85 -11.17
N GLY A 52 -12.29 4.24 -10.95
CA GLY A 52 -11.44 4.85 -11.97
C GLY A 52 -11.12 3.89 -13.12
N ILE A 53 -10.86 2.61 -12.82
CA ILE A 53 -10.67 1.58 -13.85
C ILE A 53 -11.96 1.35 -14.63
N SER A 54 -13.12 1.33 -13.96
CA SER A 54 -14.42 1.28 -14.64
C SER A 54 -14.62 2.47 -15.59
N ALA A 55 -14.33 3.69 -15.14
CA ALA A 55 -14.45 4.89 -15.97
C ALA A 55 -13.47 4.89 -17.16
N ALA A 56 -12.22 4.45 -16.94
CA ALA A 56 -11.23 4.31 -18.01
C ALA A 56 -11.69 3.29 -19.08
N ASN A 57 -12.34 2.20 -18.66
CA ASN A 57 -12.94 1.25 -19.60
C ASN A 57 -14.06 1.88 -20.42
N ASP A 58 -14.88 2.72 -19.80
CA ASP A 58 -15.98 3.39 -20.50
C ASP A 58 -15.50 4.38 -21.56
N SER A 59 -14.43 5.12 -21.27
CA SER A 59 -13.92 6.15 -22.19
C SER A 59 -12.93 5.63 -23.23
N GLY A 60 -12.14 4.61 -22.87
CA GLY A 60 -10.99 4.15 -23.67
C GLY A 60 -10.91 2.63 -23.85
N GLY A 61 -11.96 1.91 -23.45
CA GLY A 61 -12.01 0.46 -23.54
C GLY A 61 -11.05 -0.25 -22.56
N GLN A 62 -11.03 -1.57 -22.68
CA GLN A 62 -10.23 -2.44 -21.82
C GLN A 62 -8.72 -2.10 -21.82
N PRO A 63 -8.08 -1.66 -22.93
CA PRO A 63 -6.68 -1.26 -22.90
C PRO A 63 -6.39 -0.09 -21.95
N ALA A 64 -7.24 0.94 -21.93
CA ALA A 64 -7.10 2.07 -21.01
C ALA A 64 -7.30 1.63 -19.55
N ALA A 65 -8.31 0.77 -19.32
CA ALA A 65 -8.57 0.18 -18.01
C ALA A 65 -7.39 -0.66 -17.50
N LYS A 66 -6.79 -1.48 -18.39
CA LYS A 66 -5.64 -2.32 -18.09
C LYS A 66 -4.42 -1.49 -17.70
N ALA A 67 -4.12 -0.44 -18.45
CA ALA A 67 -2.99 0.44 -18.15
C ALA A 67 -3.14 1.12 -16.76
N LEU A 68 -4.36 1.50 -16.38
CA LEU A 68 -4.62 2.03 -15.03
C LEU A 68 -4.54 0.93 -13.97
N ALA A 69 -5.12 -0.24 -14.22
CA ALA A 69 -5.11 -1.37 -13.30
C ALA A 69 -3.68 -1.85 -12.97
N GLU A 70 -2.78 -1.87 -13.96
CA GLU A 70 -1.36 -2.18 -13.75
C GLU A 70 -0.72 -1.21 -12.75
N LYS A 71 -0.89 0.10 -12.94
CA LYS A 71 -0.37 1.13 -12.02
C LYS A 71 -0.95 0.98 -10.61
N VAL A 72 -2.26 0.73 -10.51
CA VAL A 72 -2.95 0.51 -9.24
C VAL A 72 -2.39 -0.71 -8.53
N ILE A 73 -2.21 -1.84 -9.24
CA ILE A 73 -1.64 -3.06 -8.67
C ILE A 73 -0.21 -2.79 -8.15
N ASP A 74 0.63 -2.15 -8.96
CA ASP A 74 2.03 -1.89 -8.60
C ASP A 74 2.18 -0.90 -7.45
N THR A 75 1.17 -0.05 -7.23
CA THR A 75 1.15 0.95 -6.15
C THR A 75 0.48 0.42 -4.88
N ALA A 76 -0.60 -0.33 -4.98
CA ALA A 76 -1.38 -0.73 -3.82
C ALA A 76 -1.00 -2.10 -3.27
N TYR A 77 -0.43 -3.01 -4.08
CA TYR A 77 -0.18 -4.40 -3.68
C TYR A 77 1.31 -4.68 -3.50
N GLY A 78 1.62 -5.55 -2.54
CA GLY A 78 3.00 -5.87 -2.14
C GLY A 78 3.68 -6.94 -2.99
N TYR A 79 3.42 -7.04 -4.30
CA TYR A 79 4.00 -8.11 -5.13
C TYR A 79 5.54 -8.06 -5.24
N GLN A 80 6.14 -6.89 -5.02
CA GLN A 80 7.59 -6.73 -4.90
C GLN A 80 8.17 -7.30 -3.60
N MET A 81 7.32 -7.53 -2.58
CA MET A 81 7.70 -8.09 -1.28
C MET A 81 7.53 -9.62 -1.25
N GLY A 82 6.89 -10.20 -2.27
CA GLY A 82 6.58 -11.62 -2.36
C GLY A 82 5.18 -11.90 -2.88
N ALA A 83 4.67 -13.10 -2.63
CA ALA A 83 3.32 -13.47 -2.99
C ALA A 83 2.28 -12.66 -2.19
N VAL A 84 1.25 -12.16 -2.88
CA VAL A 84 0.06 -11.60 -2.24
C VAL A 84 -0.98 -12.71 -2.12
N LEU A 85 -1.56 -12.87 -0.93
CA LEU A 85 -2.64 -13.85 -0.71
C LEU A 85 -3.96 -13.28 -1.24
N PHE A 86 -4.15 -13.42 -2.55
CA PHE A 86 -5.30 -12.87 -3.25
C PHE A 86 -6.33 -13.97 -3.52
N LYS A 87 -7.50 -13.88 -2.88
CA LYS A 87 -8.71 -14.63 -3.23
C LYS A 87 -9.79 -13.63 -3.69
N PRO A 88 -10.06 -13.50 -4.99
CA PRO A 88 -11.10 -12.61 -5.50
C PRO A 88 -12.53 -13.11 -5.20
N THR A 89 -13.52 -12.25 -5.44
CA THR A 89 -14.94 -12.64 -5.49
C THR A 89 -15.25 -13.20 -6.88
N LEU A 90 -16.16 -14.18 -6.98
CA LEU A 90 -16.69 -14.74 -8.24
C LEU A 90 -15.69 -15.58 -9.05
N THR A 91 -14.66 -16.12 -8.42
CA THR A 91 -13.73 -17.07 -9.04
C THR A 91 -13.99 -18.49 -8.57
N THR A 92 -13.71 -19.47 -9.44
CA THR A 92 -13.99 -20.90 -9.20
C THR A 92 -12.77 -21.77 -9.47
N ALA A 93 -12.80 -23.03 -8.99
CA ALA A 93 -11.74 -23.98 -9.22
C ALA A 93 -11.48 -24.22 -10.74
N PRO A 94 -10.22 -24.47 -11.14
CA PRO A 94 -9.01 -24.55 -10.30
C PRO A 94 -8.38 -23.17 -9.99
N GLN A 95 -8.94 -22.10 -10.54
CA GLN A 95 -8.41 -20.74 -10.44
C GLN A 95 -9.23 -19.96 -9.41
N THR A 96 -9.22 -20.39 -8.15
CA THR A 96 -9.87 -19.62 -7.06
C THR A 96 -8.93 -18.57 -6.47
N PHE A 97 -7.64 -18.86 -6.41
CA PHE A 97 -6.62 -17.98 -5.82
C PHE A 97 -5.76 -17.34 -6.92
N ARG A 98 -5.25 -16.13 -6.66
CA ARG A 98 -4.42 -15.33 -7.60
C ARG A 98 -3.16 -14.82 -6.90
N THR A 99 -2.24 -15.70 -6.58
CA THR A 99 -1.04 -15.32 -5.80
C THR A 99 0.01 -14.52 -6.58
N THR A 100 -0.21 -14.29 -7.87
CA THR A 100 0.70 -13.54 -8.76
C THR A 100 0.08 -12.22 -9.20
N ARG A 101 0.94 -11.24 -9.54
CA ARG A 101 0.54 -9.95 -10.13
C ARG A 101 -0.32 -10.14 -11.37
N ALA A 102 0.10 -11.02 -12.28
CA ALA A 102 -0.64 -11.34 -13.50
C ALA A 102 -2.04 -11.88 -13.20
N GLY A 103 -2.16 -12.77 -12.20
CA GLY A 103 -3.45 -13.28 -11.77
C GLY A 103 -4.40 -12.21 -11.22
N ALA A 104 -3.89 -11.27 -10.41
CA ALA A 104 -4.71 -10.17 -9.93
C ALA A 104 -5.13 -9.22 -11.07
N LEU A 105 -4.22 -8.94 -12.01
CA LEU A 105 -4.52 -8.12 -13.19
C LEU A 105 -5.61 -8.78 -14.04
N ALA A 106 -5.46 -10.07 -14.34
CA ALA A 106 -6.45 -10.85 -15.08
C ALA A 106 -7.82 -10.80 -14.40
N TYR A 107 -7.87 -10.94 -13.08
CA TYR A 107 -9.14 -10.79 -12.35
C TYR A 107 -9.78 -9.41 -12.55
N PHE A 108 -9.01 -8.33 -12.44
CA PHE A 108 -9.56 -6.97 -12.52
C PHE A 108 -10.01 -6.60 -13.94
N VAL A 109 -9.25 -6.96 -14.97
CA VAL A 109 -9.49 -6.44 -16.34
C VAL A 109 -9.55 -7.51 -17.44
N GLY A 110 -9.46 -8.80 -17.09
CA GLY A 110 -9.52 -9.91 -18.03
C GLY A 110 -8.40 -9.88 -19.08
N GLY A 111 -8.62 -10.61 -20.17
CA GLY A 111 -7.75 -10.58 -21.36
C GLY A 111 -6.42 -11.32 -21.23
N ASP A 112 -6.27 -12.16 -20.20
CA ASP A 112 -5.12 -13.06 -20.04
C ASP A 112 -5.52 -14.49 -20.46
N PRO A 113 -4.86 -15.09 -21.47
CA PRO A 113 -5.12 -16.47 -21.88
C PRO A 113 -4.93 -17.51 -20.79
N ALA A 114 -4.11 -17.23 -19.77
CA ALA A 114 -3.96 -18.09 -18.61
C ALA A 114 -5.21 -18.09 -17.72
N PHE A 115 -6.07 -17.06 -17.79
CA PHE A 115 -7.29 -16.90 -17.00
C PHE A 115 -8.51 -16.61 -17.92
N PRO A 116 -8.88 -17.54 -18.81
CA PRO A 116 -9.85 -17.28 -19.88
C PRO A 116 -11.27 -17.01 -19.38
N LYS A 117 -11.57 -17.33 -18.11
CA LYS A 117 -12.87 -17.07 -17.47
C LYS A 117 -12.97 -15.69 -16.83
N ASP A 118 -11.85 -14.98 -16.68
CA ASP A 118 -11.83 -13.66 -16.07
C ASP A 118 -12.27 -12.62 -17.12
N SER A 119 -13.51 -12.11 -16.98
CA SER A 119 -14.09 -11.07 -17.83
C SER A 119 -13.78 -9.64 -17.36
N GLY A 120 -12.98 -9.50 -16.30
CA GLY A 120 -12.61 -8.22 -15.71
C GLY A 120 -13.65 -7.70 -14.72
N PHE A 121 -13.42 -7.93 -13.42
CA PHE A 121 -14.29 -7.47 -12.35
C PHE A 121 -14.46 -5.94 -12.32
N ALA A 122 -13.39 -5.20 -12.59
CA ALA A 122 -13.39 -3.74 -12.62
C ALA A 122 -14.04 -3.17 -13.89
N LEU A 123 -14.35 -4.01 -14.89
CA LEU A 123 -14.99 -3.59 -16.14
C LEU A 123 -16.53 -3.62 -16.07
N LYS A 124 -17.10 -3.96 -14.91
CA LYS A 124 -18.55 -4.07 -14.67
C LYS A 124 -19.26 -2.70 -14.55
N GLY A 125 -18.57 -1.59 -14.85
CA GLY A 125 -19.14 -0.24 -14.83
C GLY A 125 -19.52 0.22 -13.43
N TRP A 126 -18.61 0.04 -12.46
CA TRP A 126 -18.80 0.52 -11.09
C TRP A 126 -18.73 2.05 -11.05
N THR A 127 -19.73 2.67 -10.47
CA THR A 127 -19.84 4.13 -10.30
C THR A 127 -19.62 4.55 -8.85
N ARG A 128 -19.83 3.64 -7.90
CA ARG A 128 -19.61 3.89 -6.47
C ARG A 128 -19.01 2.65 -5.82
N CYS A 129 -18.07 2.87 -4.91
CA CYS A 129 -17.47 1.85 -4.07
C CYS A 129 -17.35 2.41 -2.65
N GLU A 130 -17.86 1.67 -1.68
CA GLU A 130 -17.84 2.07 -0.27
C GLU A 130 -17.41 0.92 0.62
N VAL A 131 -16.55 1.22 1.58
CA VAL A 131 -16.09 0.27 2.57
C VAL A 131 -16.87 0.47 3.87
N ALA A 132 -17.44 -0.61 4.40
CA ALA A 132 -18.07 -0.67 5.70
C ALA A 132 -17.29 -1.65 6.58
N ASN A 133 -16.35 -1.13 7.38
CA ASN A 133 -15.56 -1.96 8.28
C ASN A 133 -16.44 -2.50 9.42
N ALA A 134 -16.40 -3.81 9.64
CA ALA A 134 -16.88 -4.42 10.88
C ALA A 134 -15.81 -4.37 11.98
N GLY A 135 -14.53 -4.31 11.59
CA GLY A 135 -13.42 -4.12 12.51
C GLY A 135 -12.10 -3.83 11.81
N ILE A 136 -11.22 -3.14 12.54
CA ILE A 136 -9.83 -2.88 12.16
C ILE A 136 -8.96 -3.35 13.33
N PHE A 137 -7.99 -4.22 13.07
CA PHE A 137 -7.01 -4.68 14.04
C PHE A 137 -5.61 -4.27 13.60
N ILE A 138 -4.95 -3.44 14.40
CA ILE A 138 -3.62 -2.90 14.12
C ILE A 138 -2.64 -3.45 15.15
N ALA A 139 -1.56 -4.07 14.69
CA ALA A 139 -0.49 -4.61 15.50
C ALA A 139 0.85 -4.14 14.93
N GLY A 140 1.38 -3.05 15.52
CA GLY A 140 2.64 -2.44 15.10
C GLY A 140 2.61 -2.04 13.63
N ASP A 141 3.44 -2.71 12.83
CA ASP A 141 3.67 -2.49 11.40
C ASP A 141 2.72 -3.26 10.48
N SER A 142 1.70 -3.93 11.03
CA SER A 142 0.66 -4.62 10.27
C SER A 142 -0.75 -4.20 10.69
N ALA A 143 -1.67 -4.16 9.72
CA ALA A 143 -3.09 -3.90 9.97
C ALA A 143 -3.95 -4.90 9.20
N THR A 144 -5.02 -5.38 9.82
CA THR A 144 -6.03 -6.23 9.19
C THR A 144 -7.39 -5.60 9.33
N THR A 145 -8.16 -5.60 8.26
CA THR A 145 -9.54 -5.09 8.24
C THR A 145 -10.48 -6.19 7.82
N MET A 146 -11.68 -6.19 8.37
CA MET A 146 -12.77 -7.08 7.96
C MET A 146 -14.06 -6.29 7.92
N GLY A 147 -14.91 -6.58 6.93
CA GLY A 147 -16.20 -5.92 6.77
C GLY A 147 -16.83 -6.20 5.42
N LYS A 148 -17.55 -5.22 4.90
CA LYS A 148 -18.22 -5.28 3.60
C LYS A 148 -17.66 -4.21 2.66
N VAL A 149 -17.73 -4.49 1.36
CA VAL A 149 -17.60 -3.46 0.32
C VAL A 149 -18.87 -3.45 -0.52
N HIS A 150 -19.48 -2.29 -0.66
CA HIS A 150 -20.68 -2.06 -1.45
C HIS A 150 -20.29 -1.43 -2.79
N LEU A 151 -20.64 -2.09 -3.88
CA LEU A 151 -20.29 -1.70 -5.24
C LEU A 151 -21.56 -1.38 -6.01
N THR A 152 -21.73 -0.13 -6.43
CA THR A 152 -22.90 0.29 -7.20
C THR A 152 -22.53 0.38 -8.67
N ASN A 153 -23.31 -0.24 -9.54
CA ASN A 153 -23.12 -0.15 -11.00
C ASN A 153 -23.90 1.05 -11.60
N LYS A 154 -23.74 1.29 -12.89
CA LYS A 154 -24.47 2.34 -13.64
C LYS A 154 -26.00 2.25 -13.56
N LYS A 155 -26.55 1.07 -13.27
CA LYS A 155 -28.00 0.85 -13.12
C LYS A 155 -28.48 1.13 -11.68
N GLY A 156 -27.60 1.58 -10.78
CA GLY A 156 -27.90 1.78 -9.37
C GLY A 156 -27.99 0.48 -8.56
N GLN A 157 -27.64 -0.67 -9.15
CA GLN A 157 -27.69 -1.95 -8.44
C GLN A 157 -26.46 -2.10 -7.56
N VAL A 158 -26.67 -2.52 -6.31
CA VAL A 158 -25.60 -2.72 -5.32
C VAL A 158 -25.22 -4.20 -5.27
N THR A 159 -23.92 -4.48 -5.46
CA THR A 159 -23.29 -5.75 -5.12
C THR A 159 -22.51 -5.58 -3.84
N THR A 160 -22.82 -6.39 -2.82
CA THR A 160 -22.10 -6.39 -1.55
C THR A 160 -21.19 -7.61 -1.47
N VAL A 161 -19.93 -7.40 -1.09
CA VAL A 161 -18.94 -8.48 -0.89
C VAL A 161 -18.40 -8.44 0.53
N ASP A 162 -18.18 -9.62 1.10
CA ASP A 162 -17.37 -9.78 2.31
C ASP A 162 -15.92 -9.49 1.96
N LYS A 163 -15.27 -8.70 2.80
CA LYS A 163 -13.93 -8.22 2.53
C LYS A 163 -13.02 -8.33 3.73
N THR A 164 -11.86 -8.91 3.49
CA THR A 164 -10.72 -8.86 4.40
C THR A 164 -9.50 -8.36 3.64
N TRP A 165 -8.84 -7.35 4.21
CA TRP A 165 -7.52 -6.92 3.76
C TRP A 165 -6.51 -7.05 4.89
N LYS A 166 -5.28 -7.44 4.55
CA LYS A 166 -4.11 -7.23 5.39
C LYS A 166 -3.15 -6.29 4.72
N PHE A 167 -2.62 -5.36 5.50
CA PHE A 167 -1.69 -4.33 5.11
C PHE A 167 -0.39 -4.43 5.89
N VAL A 168 0.71 -4.09 5.24
CA VAL A 168 2.06 -3.91 5.83
C VAL A 168 2.73 -2.72 5.14
N LYS A 169 3.70 -2.07 5.79
CA LYS A 169 4.53 -1.06 5.13
C LYS A 169 5.64 -1.72 4.31
N ASP A 170 5.94 -1.20 3.13
CA ASP A 170 7.17 -1.54 2.42
C ASP A 170 8.37 -0.74 2.98
N ASP A 171 9.58 -1.00 2.47
CA ASP A 171 10.81 -0.33 2.92
C ASP A 171 10.80 1.20 2.72
N THR A 172 9.87 1.72 1.90
CA THR A 172 9.64 3.17 1.70
C THR A 172 8.58 3.74 2.64
N GLY A 173 8.05 2.93 3.55
CA GLY A 173 6.99 3.30 4.49
C GLY A 173 5.60 3.30 3.87
N ARG A 174 5.43 2.86 2.62
CA ARG A 174 4.11 2.86 1.96
C ARG A 174 3.31 1.63 2.34
N LEU A 175 2.05 1.84 2.68
CA LEU A 175 1.12 0.77 3.01
C LEU A 175 0.78 -0.06 1.78
N ARG A 176 0.98 -1.39 1.86
CA ARG A 176 0.74 -2.36 0.78
C ARG A 176 -0.23 -3.43 1.20
N ILE A 177 -1.13 -3.80 0.30
CA ILE A 177 -2.01 -4.95 0.45
C ILE A 177 -1.21 -6.23 0.23
N VAL A 178 -1.18 -7.10 1.24
CA VAL A 178 -0.56 -8.44 1.19
C VAL A 178 -1.56 -9.58 1.34
N VAL A 179 -2.78 -9.27 1.82
CA VAL A 179 -3.92 -10.18 1.75
C VAL A 179 -5.10 -9.42 1.15
N HIS A 180 -5.72 -10.02 0.14
CA HIS A 180 -6.97 -9.57 -0.43
C HIS A 180 -7.92 -10.77 -0.47
N HIS A 181 -8.86 -10.82 0.46
CA HIS A 181 -9.88 -11.86 0.48
C HIS A 181 -11.23 -11.20 0.23
N SER A 182 -11.93 -11.66 -0.81
CA SER A 182 -13.22 -11.12 -1.21
C SER A 182 -14.18 -12.27 -1.53
N SER A 183 -15.38 -12.29 -0.98
CA SER A 183 -16.40 -13.33 -1.23
C SER A 183 -17.79 -12.73 -1.30
N LEU A 184 -18.74 -13.49 -1.84
CA LEU A 184 -20.15 -13.21 -1.60
C LEU A 184 -20.51 -13.83 -0.26
N GLU A 185 -21.40 -13.14 0.47
CA GLU A 185 -22.00 -13.70 1.68
C GLU A 185 -22.75 -14.99 1.33
N TYR A 186 -22.65 -15.97 2.23
CA TYR A 186 -23.37 -17.23 2.06
C TYR A 186 -24.87 -16.98 2.18
N ALA A 187 -25.62 -17.30 1.12
CA ALA A 187 -27.06 -17.07 1.09
C ALA A 187 -27.89 -18.19 1.71
N GLY A 188 -27.29 -19.33 2.10
CA GLY A 188 -28.05 -20.55 2.38
C GLY A 188 -28.72 -21.10 1.11
N THR A 189 -29.10 -22.37 1.15
CA THR A 189 -30.06 -22.96 0.20
C THR A 189 -31.25 -23.46 0.97
#